data_AF-A0A2P6PB49-F1
#
_entry.id   AF-A0A2P6PB49-F1
#
_cell.length_a   1.000
_cell.length_b   1.000
_cell.length_c   1.000
_cell.angle_alpha   90.00
_cell.angle_beta   90.00
_cell.angle_gamma   90.00
#
_symmetry.space_group_name_H-M   'P 1'
#
loop_
_entity.id
_entity.type
_entity.pdbx_description
1 polymer ?
#
loop_
_entity_poly.entity_id
_entity_poly.type
_entity_poly.pdbx_seq_one_letter_code
_entity_poly.pdbx_strand_id
1 'polypeptide(L)'
;MFKRERNKKGGSSVQWKNMAGIPSQPNDKQCGYFVMRYMRDIIHDTNLSFADKWARRANHVYGQVEIDEVRNELTSYVLKNILKL
;
A
#
# COMPACT_ATOMS: atom_id res chain seq x y z
N MET A 1 -4.67 3.55 21.82
CA MET A 1 -4.84 4.95 21.37
C MET A 1 -3.50 5.65 21.51
N PHE A 2 -2.80 5.94 20.41
CA PHE A 2 -1.50 6.65 20.46
C PHE A 2 -1.75 8.14 20.76
N LYS A 3 -1.19 8.66 21.86
CA LYS A 3 -1.19 10.09 22.18
C LYS A 3 0.13 10.70 21.69
N ARG A 4 0.06 11.67 20.78
CA ARG A 4 1.23 12.37 20.22
C ARG A 4 1.40 13.71 20.94
N GLU A 5 2.50 13.88 21.65
CA GLU A 5 2.90 15.16 22.24
C GLU A 5 3.22 16.18 21.14
N ARG A 6 2.58 17.35 21.21
CA ARG A 6 2.76 18.46 20.26
C ARG A 6 3.75 19.44 20.85
N ASN A 7 5.01 19.36 20.45
CA ASN A 7 5.93 20.52 20.51
C ASN A 7 7.19 20.26 19.68
N LYS A 8 7.14 20.55 18.38
CA LYS A 8 8.32 20.92 17.58
C LYS A 8 7.91 21.99 16.55
N LYS A 9 8.35 23.22 16.80
CA LYS A 9 8.31 24.36 15.87
C LYS A 9 9.41 24.13 14.82
N GLY A 10 9.08 24.20 13.52
CA GLY A 10 10.09 24.30 12.44
C GLY A 10 10.18 23.17 11.40
N GLY A 11 9.19 22.28 11.27
CA GLY A 11 9.13 21.34 10.14
C GLY A 11 7.67 21.11 9.77
N SER A 12 7.36 20.93 8.48
CA SER A 12 6.02 20.56 8.03
C SER A 12 5.49 19.43 8.91
N SER A 13 4.50 19.72 9.76
CA SER A 13 4.00 18.75 10.71
C SER A 13 3.49 17.54 9.93
N VAL A 14 4.05 16.35 10.16
CA VAL A 14 3.54 15.12 9.54
C VAL A 14 2.05 15.00 9.87
N GLN A 15 1.22 15.12 8.83
CA GLN A 15 -0.23 15.00 8.91
C GLN A 15 -0.60 13.52 8.77
N TRP A 16 -1.29 12.98 9.78
CA TRP A 16 -1.87 11.65 9.70
C TRP A 16 -3.21 11.74 8.97
N LYS A 17 -3.27 11.21 7.74
CA LYS A 17 -4.50 11.16 6.94
C LYS A 17 -5.05 9.74 6.93
N ASN A 18 -6.32 9.58 7.28
CA ASN A 18 -6.99 8.30 7.14
C ASN A 18 -7.40 8.10 5.68
N MET A 19 -7.01 6.96 5.10
CA MET A 19 -7.25 6.61 3.71
C MET A 19 -8.38 5.58 3.63
N ALA A 20 -9.62 6.04 3.83
CA ALA A 20 -10.77 5.17 4.02
C ALA A 20 -11.20 4.38 2.76
N GLY A 21 -10.65 4.71 1.59
CA GLY A 21 -10.95 4.06 0.32
C GLY A 21 -10.09 2.85 -0.01
N ILE A 22 -9.07 2.54 0.81
CA ILE A 22 -8.17 1.41 0.56
C ILE A 22 -8.97 0.10 0.54
N PRO A 23 -8.76 -0.78 -0.46
CA PRO A 23 -9.54 -2.01 -0.58
C PRO A 23 -9.34 -2.90 0.63
N SER A 24 -10.44 -3.38 1.21
CA SER A 24 -10.35 -4.42 2.23
C SER A 24 -9.89 -5.73 1.59
N GLN A 25 -9.01 -6.44 2.27
CA GLN A 25 -8.70 -7.81 1.88
C GLN A 25 -9.92 -8.72 2.14
N PRO A 26 -10.23 -9.65 1.23
CA PRO A 26 -11.35 -10.58 1.40
C PRO A 26 -11.00 -11.80 2.27
N ASN A 27 -9.71 -12.12 2.44
CA ASN A 27 -9.23 -13.27 3.20
C ASN A 27 -8.10 -12.89 4.16
N ASP A 28 -7.75 -13.78 5.07
CA ASP A 28 -6.74 -13.60 6.13
C ASP A 28 -5.31 -13.97 5.69
N LYS A 29 -5.15 -14.63 4.53
CA LYS A 29 -3.87 -15.21 4.09
C LYS A 29 -3.09 -14.36 3.08
N GLN A 30 -3.73 -13.37 2.47
CA GLN A 30 -3.13 -12.58 1.38
C GLN A 30 -2.73 -11.15 1.79
N CYS A 31 -2.75 -10.83 3.10
CA CYS A 31 -2.47 -9.48 3.60
C CYS A 31 -1.15 -8.89 3.11
N GLY A 32 -0.09 -9.70 3.04
CA GLY A 32 1.21 -9.28 2.54
C GLY A 32 1.16 -8.81 1.09
N TYR A 33 0.43 -9.52 0.22
CA TYR A 33 0.29 -9.15 -1.19
C TYR A 33 -0.54 -7.87 -1.37
N PHE A 34 -1.59 -7.67 -0.55
CA PHE A 34 -2.36 -6.43 -0.56
C PHE A 34 -1.50 -5.23 -0.16
N VAL A 35 -0.67 -5.37 0.87
CA VAL A 35 0.28 -4.31 1.26
C VAL A 35 1.29 -4.03 0.15
N MET A 36 1.85 -5.06 -0.47
CA MET A 36 2.78 -4.88 -1.59
C MET A 36 2.13 -4.19 -2.79
N ARG A 37 0.92 -4.60 -3.18
CA ARG A 37 0.13 -3.95 -4.24
C ARG A 37 -0.17 -2.49 -3.93
N TYR A 38 -0.50 -2.20 -2.67
CA TYR A 38 -0.73 -0.84 -2.17
C TYR A 38 0.54 0.01 -2.24
N MET A 39 1.70 -0.52 -1.82
CA MET A 39 2.99 0.16 -1.95
C MET A 39 3.37 0.40 -3.41
N ARG A 40 3.06 -0.55 -4.30
CA ARG A 40 3.24 -0.39 -5.75
C ARG A 40 2.46 0.81 -6.27
N ASP A 41 1.20 0.98 -5.89
CA ASP A 41 0.39 2.15 -6.26
C ASP A 41 1.00 3.47 -5.77
N ILE A 42 1.58 3.51 -4.55
CA ILE A 42 2.25 4.71 -4.03
C ILE A 42 3.49 5.05 -4.87
N ILE A 43 4.34 4.06 -5.12
CA ILE A 43 5.62 4.26 -5.80
C ILE A 43 5.42 4.68 -7.27
N HIS A 44 4.38 4.15 -7.93
CA HIS A 44 4.10 4.44 -9.34
C HIS A 44 3.20 5.67 -9.55
N ASP A 45 2.65 6.27 -8.48
CA ASP A 45 1.88 7.51 -8.59
C ASP A 45 2.82 8.71 -8.76
N THR A 46 3.06 9.08 -10.01
CA THR A 46 3.88 10.25 -10.39
C THR A 46 3.14 11.57 -10.20
N ASN A 47 1.82 11.54 -10.08
CA ASN A 47 0.96 12.73 -10.07
C ASN A 47 0.57 13.17 -8.65
N LEU A 48 1.07 12.49 -7.61
CA LEU A 48 0.68 12.70 -6.20
C LEU A 48 -0.84 12.62 -5.97
N SER A 49 -1.54 11.93 -6.87
CA SER A 49 -3.00 11.78 -6.93
C SER A 49 -3.50 10.60 -6.09
N PHE A 50 -2.59 9.76 -5.61
CA PHE A 50 -2.85 8.60 -4.77
C PHE A 50 -3.65 8.99 -3.53
N ALA A 51 -3.28 10.12 -2.92
CA ALA A 51 -3.93 10.60 -1.71
C ALA A 51 -5.40 11.01 -1.95
N ASP A 52 -5.80 11.28 -3.19
CA ASP A 52 -7.18 11.59 -3.54
C ASP A 52 -7.95 10.34 -3.92
N LYS A 53 -7.32 9.42 -4.67
CA LYS A 53 -7.89 8.10 -5.03
C LYS A 53 -8.41 7.35 -3.80
N TRP A 54 -7.63 7.36 -2.71
CA TRP A 54 -7.90 6.54 -1.52
C TRP A 54 -8.48 7.33 -0.34
N ALA A 55 -8.66 8.65 -0.45
CA ALA A 55 -9.13 9.50 0.66
C ALA A 55 -10.53 9.16 1.16
N ARG A 56 -11.43 8.78 0.25
CA ARG A 56 -12.85 8.54 0.54
C ARG A 56 -13.19 7.08 0.33
N ARG A 57 -14.13 6.55 1.12
CA ARG A 57 -14.68 5.21 0.87
C ARG A 57 -15.18 5.13 -0.56
N ALA A 58 -14.77 4.07 -1.23
CA ALA A 58 -15.19 3.70 -2.56
C ALA A 58 -15.14 2.18 -2.66
N ASN A 59 -15.86 1.60 -3.61
CA ASN A 59 -15.88 0.14 -3.83
C ASN A 59 -14.66 -0.32 -4.64
N HIS A 60 -13.49 0.26 -4.37
CA HIS A 60 -12.26 -0.22 -4.97
C HIS A 60 -11.91 -1.59 -4.37
N VAL A 61 -11.60 -2.54 -5.24
CA VAL A 61 -11.22 -3.91 -4.87
C VAL A 61 -10.01 -4.26 -5.71
N TYR A 62 -8.94 -4.75 -5.06
CA TYR A 62 -7.86 -5.36 -5.82
C TYR A 62 -8.31 -6.71 -6.35
N GLY A 63 -8.25 -6.89 -7.67
CA GLY A 63 -8.60 -8.14 -8.32
C GLY A 63 -7.53 -9.22 -8.08
N GLN A 64 -7.89 -10.49 -8.26
CA GLN A 64 -6.92 -11.59 -8.13
C GLN A 64 -5.77 -11.45 -9.13
N VAL A 65 -6.02 -10.94 -10.33
CA VAL A 65 -5.00 -10.65 -11.35
C VAL A 65 -3.93 -9.68 -10.82
N GLU A 66 -4.35 -8.56 -10.23
CA GLU A 66 -3.42 -7.57 -9.67
C GLU A 66 -2.61 -8.13 -8.50
N ILE A 67 -3.20 -9.02 -7.71
CA ILE A 67 -2.53 -9.72 -6.61
C ILE A 67 -1.54 -10.76 -7.15
N ASP A 68 -1.89 -11.45 -8.23
CA ASP A 68 -1.05 -12.46 -8.86
C ASP A 68 0.16 -11.83 -9.57
N GLU A 69 0.02 -10.64 -10.15
CA GLU A 69 1.16 -9.87 -10.68
C GLU A 69 2.23 -9.66 -9.61
N VAL A 70 1.83 -9.16 -8.43
CA VAL A 70 2.74 -8.93 -7.31
C VAL A 70 3.34 -10.25 -6.81
N ARG A 71 2.53 -11.31 -6.73
CA ARG A 71 3.00 -12.64 -6.34
C ARG A 71 4.04 -13.19 -7.31
N ASN A 72 3.81 -13.06 -8.61
CA ASN A 72 4.70 -13.54 -9.65
C ASN A 72 6.01 -12.75 -9.65
N GLU A 73 5.95 -11.42 -9.56
CA GLU A 73 7.14 -10.56 -9.44
C GLU A 73 7.97 -10.92 -8.21
N LEU A 74 7.33 -11.11 -7.05
CA LEU A 74 8.02 -11.54 -5.83
C LEU A 74 8.67 -12.91 -6.02
N THR A 75 7.93 -13.87 -6.59
CA THR A 75 8.43 -15.23 -6.83
C THR A 75 9.63 -15.20 -7.76
N SER A 76 9.56 -14.50 -8.89
CA SER A 76 10.67 -14.33 -9.82
C SER A 76 11.88 -13.66 -9.17
N TYR A 77 11.65 -12.63 -8.35
CA TYR A 77 12.73 -11.96 -7.62
C TYR A 77 13.43 -12.91 -6.63
N VAL A 78 12.66 -13.67 -5.85
CA VAL A 78 13.20 -14.62 -4.87
C VAL A 78 13.96 -15.74 -5.56
N LEU A 79 13.40 -16.34 -6.61
CA LEU A 79 14.07 -17.40 -7.37
C LEU A 79 15.39 -16.91 -7.94
N LYS A 80 15.39 -15.78 -8.63
CA LYS A 80 16.58 -15.25 -9.32
C LYS A 80 17.66 -14.74 -8.37
N ASN A 81 17.27 -13.97 -7.34
CA ASN A 81 18.23 -13.17 -6.57
C ASN A 81 18.54 -13.74 -5.20
N ILE A 82 17.60 -14.46 -4.58
CA ILE A 82 17.76 -15.02 -3.24
C ILE A 82 18.19 -16.49 -3.33
N LEU A 83 17.39 -17.30 -4.02
CA LEU A 83 17.64 -18.74 -4.14
C LEU A 83 18.64 -19.07 -5.25
N LYS A 84 18.77 -18.18 -6.25
CA LYS A 84 19.62 -18.36 -7.45
C LYS A 84 19.31 -19.66 -8.19
N LEU A 85 18.01 -19.98 -8.27
CA LEU A 85 17.45 -21.11 -9.01
C LEU A 85 17.10 -20.71 -10.45
#